data_AF-A0A3A9FXV4-F1
#
_entry.id   AF-A0A3A9FXV4-F1
#
_cell.length_a   1.000
_cell.length_b   1.000
_cell.length_c   1.000
_cell.angle_alpha   90.00
_cell.angle_beta   90.00
_cell.angle_gamma   90.00
#
_symmetry.space_group_name_H-M   'P 1'
#
loop_
_entity.id
_entity.type
_entity.pdbx_description
1 polymer ?
#
loop_
_entity_poly.entity_id
_entity_poly.type
_entity_poly.pdbx_seq_one_letter_code
_entity_poly.pdbx_strand_id
1 'polypeptide(L)'
;MGKFNLVDLLNGAGEQAERQETARTEARPQKPPYKIVALSVFDLVPSEGNFYSIDEIEKLKRDIELAGGVKQNLTVTPLDGGKYKILAGHRRRRACLELVEEGKREYELIPCGIEPRQQDSEMQEIREELLIITTNSQREKTDWDRVQEAKHLHDVLRRYKARGGKLPGRLREIIADTLNTSETQIGRMGAIAKNLIPEFQEEMREKRLGISAAYELSGMPEAQQKAALEEYREKGSFSVNDAKQRKETDAPPRRKVRTLDEALKERQQESSDSDGGAGQKTPPPAISPQQEQPPAPISPPRPLDEPTATGGEEQPAAPAPQDRPAPESSGRQDGEESEIASTINRLNDLCAYCMDKGEQCDGSRDWTLDVKALLSAIERLGGETE
;
A
#
# COMPACT_ATOMS: atom_id res chain seq x y z
N MET A 1 16.08 -8.18 2.45
CA MET A 1 15.07 -7.25 3.01
C MET A 1 14.00 -8.08 3.68
N GLY A 2 13.64 -7.77 4.93
CA GLY A 2 12.58 -8.47 5.63
C GLY A 2 11.23 -8.19 4.98
N LYS A 3 10.39 -9.21 4.82
CA LYS A 3 9.01 -9.07 4.32
C LYS A 3 8.23 -8.19 5.28
N PHE A 4 7.47 -7.23 4.76
CA PHE A 4 6.61 -6.39 5.58
C PHE A 4 5.47 -7.23 6.16
N ASN A 5 5.29 -7.20 7.47
CA ASN A 5 4.08 -7.70 8.09
C ASN A 5 3.24 -6.51 8.55
N LEU A 6 2.07 -6.33 7.94
CA LEU A 6 1.08 -5.35 8.40
C LEU A 6 0.69 -5.59 9.87
N VAL A 7 0.78 -6.84 10.32
CA VAL A 7 0.62 -7.24 11.72
C VAL A 7 1.62 -6.51 12.64
N ASP A 8 2.84 -6.21 12.20
CA ASP A 8 3.83 -5.47 13.00
C ASP A 8 3.48 -3.97 13.11
N LEU A 9 2.87 -3.41 12.06
CA LEU A 9 2.32 -2.06 12.06
C LEU A 9 1.16 -1.92 13.05
N LEU A 10 0.21 -2.86 12.96
CA LEU A 10 -0.89 -2.98 13.92
C LEU A 10 -0.37 -3.30 15.32
N ASN A 11 0.81 -3.89 15.47
CA ASN A 11 1.35 -4.18 16.79
C ASN A 11 2.14 -3.02 17.43
N GLY A 12 2.24 -1.86 16.77
CA GLY A 12 2.93 -0.68 17.28
C GLY A 12 4.46 -0.74 17.18
N ALA A 13 5.01 -1.72 16.44
CA ALA A 13 6.46 -1.86 16.29
C ALA A 13 7.11 -0.69 15.54
N GLY A 14 6.34 0.02 14.70
CA GLY A 14 6.80 1.20 13.95
C GLY A 14 7.06 2.44 14.81
N GLU A 15 6.39 2.57 15.95
CA GLU A 15 6.56 3.69 16.89
C GLU A 15 7.57 3.37 18.00
N GLN A 16 7.74 2.09 18.35
CA GLN A 16 8.64 1.67 19.43
C GLN A 16 10.10 1.53 18.99
N ALA A 17 10.38 1.48 17.69
CA ALA A 17 11.74 1.33 17.16
C ALA A 17 12.68 2.49 17.55
N GLU A 18 12.18 3.72 17.72
CA GLU A 18 13.01 4.88 18.12
C GLU A 18 13.13 5.09 19.63
N ARG A 19 12.28 4.45 20.44
CA ARG A 19 12.44 4.52 21.91
C ARG A 19 13.42 3.47 22.46
N GLN A 20 13.93 2.57 21.62
CA GLN A 20 14.74 1.42 22.02
C GLN A 20 16.17 1.42 21.47
N GLU A 21 16.68 2.54 20.95
CA GLU A 21 18.11 2.63 20.60
C GLU A 21 19.00 3.06 21.78
N THR A 22 18.42 3.48 22.92
CA THR A 22 19.20 3.86 24.13
C THR A 22 19.01 2.95 25.35
N ALA A 23 18.33 1.81 25.23
CA ALA A 23 18.24 0.85 26.34
C ALA A 23 18.08 -0.60 25.86
N ARG A 24 19.20 -1.26 25.57
CA ARG A 24 19.24 -2.72 25.50
C ARG A 24 19.77 -3.30 26.80
N THR A 25 18.91 -3.44 27.80
CA THR A 25 18.86 -4.65 28.64
C THR A 25 17.51 -4.70 29.35
N GLU A 26 16.79 -5.80 29.13
CA GLU A 26 15.64 -6.31 29.90
C GLU A 26 14.27 -5.61 29.76
N ALA A 27 13.23 -6.46 29.65
CA ALA A 27 11.81 -6.17 29.46
C ALA A 27 11.39 -5.64 28.07
N ARG A 28 11.10 -6.57 27.13
CA ARG A 28 10.10 -6.31 26.08
C ARG A 28 8.86 -5.75 26.78
N PRO A 29 8.30 -4.60 26.39
CA PRO A 29 7.04 -4.13 26.95
C PRO A 29 6.00 -5.23 26.70
N GLN A 30 5.60 -5.91 27.77
CA GLN A 30 4.53 -6.90 27.72
C GLN A 30 3.29 -6.15 27.26
N LYS A 31 2.84 -6.42 26.03
CA LYS A 31 1.58 -5.86 25.52
C LYS A 31 0.49 -6.16 26.55
N PRO A 32 -0.47 -5.24 26.78
CA PRO A 32 -1.61 -5.57 27.61
C PRO A 32 -2.22 -6.88 27.08
N PRO A 33 -2.51 -7.86 27.95
CA PRO A 33 -2.99 -9.15 27.51
C PRO A 33 -4.26 -8.94 26.68
N TYR A 34 -4.34 -9.62 25.54
CA TYR A 34 -5.54 -9.64 24.72
C TYR A 34 -6.68 -10.25 25.55
N LYS A 35 -7.58 -9.40 26.06
CA LYS A 35 -8.67 -9.80 26.96
C LYS A 35 -9.86 -10.23 26.12
N ILE A 36 -10.21 -11.51 26.22
CA ILE A 36 -11.45 -12.05 25.67
C ILE A 36 -12.52 -11.96 26.75
N VAL A 37 -13.59 -11.23 26.46
CA VAL A 37 -14.74 -11.03 27.35
C VAL A 37 -16.00 -11.49 26.62
N ALA A 38 -16.91 -12.15 27.32
CA ALA A 38 -18.22 -12.46 26.79
C ALA A 38 -19.09 -11.20 26.84
N LEU A 39 -19.51 -10.70 25.68
CA LEU A 39 -20.34 -9.50 25.55
C LEU A 39 -21.70 -9.86 24.95
N SER A 40 -22.75 -9.14 25.34
CA SER A 40 -24.07 -9.31 24.75
C SER A 40 -24.08 -8.82 23.31
N VAL A 41 -24.74 -9.56 22.42
CA VAL A 41 -24.97 -9.18 21.02
C VAL A 41 -25.59 -7.79 20.88
N PHE A 42 -26.43 -7.38 21.84
CA PHE A 42 -27.13 -6.09 21.81
C PHE A 42 -26.22 -4.90 22.11
N ASP A 43 -25.11 -5.13 22.84
CA ASP A 43 -24.12 -4.09 23.15
C ASP A 43 -23.11 -3.90 22.02
N LEU A 44 -23.16 -4.76 21.00
CA LEU A 44 -22.27 -4.74 19.84
C LEU A 44 -22.86 -3.90 18.69
N VAL A 45 -22.20 -2.79 18.40
CA VAL A 45 -22.50 -1.87 17.31
C VAL A 45 -21.65 -2.22 16.09
N PRO A 46 -22.25 -2.48 14.91
CA PRO A 46 -21.50 -2.67 13.67
C PRO A 46 -20.66 -1.44 13.30
N SER A 47 -19.41 -1.64 12.86
CA SER A 47 -18.62 -0.52 12.29
C SER A 47 -19.18 -0.05 10.95
N GLU A 48 -19.32 1.27 10.80
CA GLU A 48 -19.70 1.94 9.55
C GLU A 48 -18.69 1.73 8.41
N GLY A 49 -17.41 1.52 8.74
CA GLY A 49 -16.33 1.26 7.76
C GLY A 49 -16.31 -0.16 7.17
N ASN A 50 -17.28 -1.02 7.48
CA ASN A 50 -17.33 -2.36 6.88
C ASN A 50 -17.93 -2.30 5.46
N PHE A 51 -17.06 -2.39 4.45
CA PHE A 51 -17.46 -2.42 3.03
C PHE A 51 -17.65 -3.85 2.46
N TYR A 52 -17.46 -4.90 3.27
CA TYR A 52 -17.61 -6.29 2.82
C TYR A 52 -19.05 -6.80 3.00
N SER A 53 -19.51 -7.59 2.02
CA SER A 53 -20.86 -8.19 2.02
C SER A 53 -21.09 -9.17 3.17
N ILE A 54 -22.27 -9.06 3.78
CA ILE A 54 -22.73 -9.88 4.91
C ILE A 54 -23.58 -11.05 4.38
N ASP A 55 -23.01 -11.84 3.46
CA ASP A 55 -23.72 -12.95 2.81
C ASP A 55 -23.56 -14.29 3.56
N GLU A 56 -24.36 -15.27 3.15
CA GLU A 56 -24.35 -16.66 3.65
C GLU A 56 -24.55 -16.80 5.17
N ILE A 57 -25.35 -15.91 5.76
CA ILE A 57 -25.62 -15.93 7.20
C ILE A 57 -26.32 -17.21 7.63
N GLU A 58 -27.22 -17.75 6.82
CA GLU A 58 -27.91 -19.01 7.14
C GLU A 58 -26.95 -20.19 7.30
N LYS A 59 -25.93 -20.29 6.44
CA LYS A 59 -24.92 -21.35 6.54
C LYS A 59 -24.08 -21.16 7.80
N LEU A 60 -23.59 -19.93 8.03
CA LEU A 60 -22.80 -19.61 9.22
C LEU A 60 -23.60 -19.83 10.51
N LYS A 61 -24.90 -19.56 10.50
CA LYS A 61 -25.82 -19.83 11.60
C LYS A 61 -25.85 -21.31 11.95
N ARG A 62 -26.07 -22.17 10.95
CA ARG A 62 -26.05 -23.64 11.13
C ARG A 62 -24.70 -24.12 11.66
N ASP A 63 -23.60 -23.55 11.16
CA ASP A 63 -22.25 -23.89 11.62
C ASP A 63 -22.04 -23.49 13.10
N ILE A 64 -22.55 -22.33 13.52
CA ILE A 64 -22.51 -21.86 14.93
C ILE A 64 -23.34 -22.79 15.82
N GLU A 65 -24.52 -23.19 15.37
CA GLU A 65 -25.38 -24.13 16.10
C GLU A 65 -24.71 -25.50 16.25
N LEU A 66 -24.14 -26.03 15.18
CA LEU A 66 -23.43 -27.30 15.18
C LEU A 66 -22.20 -27.26 16.10
N ALA A 67 -21.49 -26.13 16.13
CA ALA A 67 -20.33 -25.92 16.99
C ALA A 67 -20.70 -25.63 18.46
N GLY A 68 -21.98 -25.40 18.75
CA GLY A 68 -22.48 -25.01 20.07
C GLY A 68 -21.97 -23.63 20.51
N GLY A 69 -21.84 -22.69 19.58
CA GLY A 69 -21.43 -21.31 19.84
C GLY A 69 -20.29 -20.82 18.95
N VAL A 70 -19.97 -19.53 19.08
CA VAL A 70 -18.94 -18.88 18.26
C VAL A 70 -17.55 -19.26 18.76
N LYS A 71 -16.80 -20.07 18.01
CA LYS A 71 -15.43 -20.51 18.38
C LYS A 71 -14.36 -19.45 18.12
N GLN A 72 -14.48 -18.71 17.02
CA GLN A 72 -13.59 -17.61 16.71
C GLN A 72 -14.15 -16.33 17.34
N ASN A 73 -13.41 -15.70 18.23
CA ASN A 73 -13.85 -14.49 18.93
C ASN A 73 -13.97 -13.28 17.98
N LEU A 74 -14.91 -12.38 18.28
CA LEU A 74 -15.04 -11.11 17.58
C LEU A 74 -13.93 -10.17 18.05
N THR A 75 -13.58 -9.17 17.25
CA THR A 75 -12.68 -8.09 17.70
C THR A 75 -13.46 -6.80 17.79
N VAL A 76 -13.40 -6.16 18.95
CA VAL A 76 -14.22 -5.00 19.28
C VAL A 76 -13.39 -3.91 19.97
N THR A 77 -13.82 -2.66 19.86
CA THR A 77 -13.22 -1.53 20.57
C THR A 77 -14.28 -0.86 21.45
N PRO A 78 -13.97 -0.47 22.70
CA PRO A 78 -14.95 0.12 23.60
C PRO A 78 -15.37 1.51 23.11
N LEU A 79 -16.67 1.73 23.03
CA LEU A 79 -17.32 3.01 22.72
C LEU A 79 -17.80 3.69 24.00
N ASP A 80 -18.06 4.98 23.92
CA ASP A 80 -18.61 5.72 25.06
C ASP A 80 -20.03 5.23 25.37
N GLY A 81 -20.34 5.04 26.66
CA GLY A 81 -21.65 4.53 27.10
C GLY A 81 -21.76 3.01 27.23
N GLY A 82 -20.65 2.28 27.36
CA GLY A 82 -20.64 0.84 27.66
C GLY A 82 -20.96 -0.08 26.48
N LYS A 83 -21.07 0.49 25.28
CA LYS A 83 -21.22 -0.24 24.02
C LYS A 83 -19.87 -0.55 23.39
N TYR A 84 -19.83 -1.47 22.45
CA TYR A 84 -18.61 -1.88 21.76
C TYR A 84 -18.79 -1.82 20.25
N LYS A 85 -17.82 -1.22 19.55
CA LYS A 85 -17.79 -1.16 18.10
C LYS A 85 -17.09 -2.40 17.55
N ILE A 86 -17.73 -3.12 16.62
CA ILE A 86 -17.20 -4.34 16.02
C ILE A 86 -16.21 -4.00 14.92
N LEU A 87 -14.94 -4.35 15.10
CA LEU A 87 -13.92 -4.24 14.06
C LEU A 87 -13.91 -5.48 13.17
N ALA A 88 -14.07 -6.67 13.75
CA ALA A 88 -14.11 -7.90 13.00
C ALA A 88 -15.16 -8.88 13.53
N GLY A 89 -15.82 -9.57 12.59
CA GLY A 89 -16.82 -10.60 12.89
C GLY A 89 -18.27 -10.14 12.80
N HIS A 90 -18.56 -9.14 11.96
CA HIS A 90 -19.93 -8.66 11.68
C HIS A 90 -20.90 -9.78 11.30
N ARG A 91 -20.49 -10.73 10.46
CA ARG A 91 -21.31 -11.90 10.07
C ARG A 91 -21.66 -12.79 11.26
N ARG A 92 -20.70 -13.01 12.18
CA ARG A 92 -20.91 -13.81 13.40
C ARG A 92 -21.91 -13.12 14.34
N ARG A 93 -21.76 -11.80 14.55
CA ARG A 93 -22.74 -11.01 15.32
C ARG A 93 -24.13 -11.08 14.70
N ARG A 94 -24.25 -10.95 13.37
CA ARG A 94 -25.54 -11.04 12.68
C ARG A 94 -26.19 -12.42 12.83
N ALA A 95 -25.42 -13.49 12.64
CA ALA A 95 -25.91 -14.86 12.81
C ALA A 95 -26.40 -15.13 14.26
N CYS A 96 -25.64 -14.69 15.27
CA CYS A 96 -26.06 -14.81 16.66
C CYS A 96 -27.27 -13.96 17.01
N LEU A 97 -27.40 -12.74 16.46
CA LEU A 97 -28.60 -11.93 16.65
C LEU A 97 -29.85 -12.67 16.14
N GLU A 98 -29.78 -13.24 14.93
CA GLU A 98 -30.89 -14.01 14.36
C GLU A 98 -31.21 -15.26 15.20
N LEU A 99 -30.21 -15.96 15.74
CA LEU A 99 -30.42 -17.09 16.66
C LEU A 99 -31.14 -16.68 17.94
N VAL A 100 -30.78 -15.53 18.51
CA VAL A 100 -31.41 -15.00 19.72
C VAL A 100 -32.85 -14.57 19.42
N GLU A 101 -33.10 -13.94 18.27
CA GLU A 101 -34.44 -13.59 17.79
C GLU A 101 -35.32 -14.84 17.55
N GLU A 102 -34.72 -15.96 17.13
CA GLU A 102 -35.37 -17.28 17.02
C GLU A 102 -35.62 -17.95 18.38
N GLY A 103 -35.22 -17.33 19.49
CA GLY A 103 -35.47 -17.78 20.86
C GLY A 103 -34.31 -18.53 21.53
N LYS A 104 -33.16 -18.66 20.85
CA LYS A 104 -31.97 -19.35 21.38
C LYS A 104 -31.07 -18.39 22.15
N ARG A 105 -31.45 -18.11 23.41
CA ARG A 105 -30.77 -17.16 24.30
C ARG A 105 -29.34 -17.57 24.66
N GLU A 106 -28.98 -18.84 24.47
CA GLU A 106 -27.61 -19.31 24.69
C GLU A 106 -26.57 -18.65 23.75
N TYR A 107 -27.00 -18.05 22.65
CA TYR A 107 -26.14 -17.29 21.72
C TYR A 107 -26.10 -15.79 21.98
N GLU A 108 -26.70 -15.31 23.08
CA GLU A 108 -26.68 -13.89 23.45
C GLU A 108 -25.28 -13.40 23.83
N LEU A 109 -24.49 -14.25 24.50
CA LEU A 109 -23.14 -13.91 24.94
C LEU A 109 -22.10 -14.42 23.94
N ILE A 110 -21.38 -13.48 23.30
CA ILE A 110 -20.36 -13.79 22.31
C ILE A 110 -18.96 -13.49 22.86
N PRO A 111 -17.97 -14.39 22.67
CA PRO A 111 -16.58 -14.09 22.99
C PRO A 111 -16.05 -12.97 22.09
N CYS A 112 -15.62 -11.87 22.71
CA CYS A 112 -15.08 -10.69 22.04
C CYS A 112 -13.71 -10.36 22.63
N GLY A 113 -12.69 -10.27 21.78
CA GLY A 113 -11.41 -9.68 22.12
C GLY A 113 -11.49 -8.16 22.07
N ILE A 114 -11.12 -7.52 23.17
CA ILE A 114 -11.18 -6.06 23.30
C ILE A 114 -9.83 -5.47 22.87
N GLU A 115 -9.85 -4.67 21.80
CA GLU A 115 -8.72 -3.82 21.42
C GLU A 115 -8.72 -2.54 22.27
N PRO A 116 -7.55 -2.12 22.79
CA PRO A 116 -7.46 -0.90 23.59
C PRO A 116 -7.71 0.34 22.72
N ARG A 117 -8.39 1.34 23.30
CA ARG A 117 -8.57 2.65 22.67
C ARG A 117 -7.21 3.34 22.56
N GLN A 118 -6.91 3.96 21.41
CA GLN A 118 -5.74 4.82 21.28
C GLN A 118 -6.09 6.25 21.72
N GLN A 119 -5.08 7.03 22.11
CA GLN A 119 -5.28 8.45 22.47
C GLN A 119 -5.60 9.31 21.26
N ASP A 120 -5.08 8.94 20.08
CA ASP A 120 -5.38 9.60 18.81
C ASP A 120 -6.56 8.89 18.13
N SER A 121 -7.68 9.61 18.01
CA SER A 121 -8.91 9.11 17.40
C SER A 121 -8.74 8.79 15.91
N GLU A 122 -7.94 9.57 15.18
CA GLU A 122 -7.73 9.33 13.75
C GLU A 122 -6.78 8.14 13.53
N MET A 123 -5.75 8.01 14.35
CA MET A 123 -4.86 6.85 14.30
C MET A 123 -5.62 5.56 14.66
N GLN A 124 -6.57 5.66 15.59
CA GLN A 124 -7.50 4.59 15.89
C GLN A 124 -8.35 4.23 14.67
N GLU A 125 -8.98 5.19 14.00
CA GLU A 125 -9.77 4.93 12.78
C GLU A 125 -8.95 4.24 11.68
N ILE A 126 -7.74 4.73 11.42
CA ILE A 126 -6.82 4.11 10.45
C ILE A 126 -6.52 2.65 10.84
N ARG A 127 -6.23 2.40 12.11
CA ARG A 127 -5.98 1.05 12.62
C ARG A 127 -7.20 0.15 12.51
N GLU A 128 -8.38 0.66 12.82
CA GLU A 128 -9.66 -0.03 12.70
C GLU A 128 -9.91 -0.46 11.25
N GLU A 129 -9.73 0.46 10.29
CA GLU A 129 -9.84 0.17 8.86
C GLU A 129 -8.81 -0.87 8.40
N LEU A 130 -7.54 -0.73 8.80
CA LEU A 130 -6.51 -1.72 8.48
C LEU A 130 -6.84 -3.12 9.02
N LEU A 131 -7.40 -3.19 10.23
CA LEU A 131 -7.80 -4.47 10.84
C LEU A 131 -8.99 -5.08 10.09
N ILE A 132 -9.98 -4.27 9.70
CA ILE A 132 -11.11 -4.69 8.87
C ILE A 132 -10.60 -5.28 7.55
N ILE A 133 -9.66 -4.61 6.88
CA ILE A 133 -9.10 -5.07 5.60
C ILE A 133 -8.31 -6.37 5.78
N THR A 134 -7.40 -6.41 6.76
CA THR A 134 -6.52 -7.56 6.98
C THR A 134 -7.30 -8.81 7.34
N THR A 135 -8.37 -8.68 8.14
CA THR A 135 -9.18 -9.82 8.56
C THR A 135 -10.01 -10.41 7.42
N ASN A 136 -10.35 -9.59 6.43
CA ASN A 136 -11.16 -10.00 5.28
C ASN A 136 -10.31 -10.28 4.03
N SER A 137 -9.00 -10.03 4.04
CA SER A 137 -8.12 -10.08 2.86
C SER A 137 -8.20 -11.40 2.09
N GLN A 138 -8.35 -12.53 2.78
CA GLN A 138 -8.36 -13.88 2.20
C GLN A 138 -9.73 -14.39 1.74
N ARG A 139 -10.82 -13.63 1.97
CA ARG A 139 -12.16 -14.06 1.56
C ARG A 139 -12.28 -14.04 0.03
N GLU A 140 -13.10 -14.95 -0.50
CA GLU A 140 -13.55 -14.86 -1.90
C GLU A 140 -14.33 -13.56 -2.11
N LYS A 141 -13.90 -12.81 -3.13
CA LYS A 141 -14.37 -11.46 -3.43
C LYS A 141 -14.59 -11.34 -4.92
N THR A 142 -15.49 -10.46 -5.30
CA THR A 142 -15.65 -10.10 -6.70
C THR A 142 -14.43 -9.33 -7.20
N ASP A 143 -14.25 -9.30 -8.51
CA ASP A 143 -13.18 -8.52 -9.13
C ASP A 143 -13.29 -7.02 -8.81
N TRP A 144 -14.52 -6.50 -8.73
CA TRP A 144 -14.77 -5.13 -8.29
C TRP A 144 -14.39 -4.90 -6.83
N ASP A 145 -14.78 -5.79 -5.92
CA ASP A 145 -14.46 -5.67 -4.49
C ASP A 145 -12.95 -5.70 -4.24
N ARG A 146 -12.21 -6.52 -5.01
CA ARG A 146 -10.75 -6.53 -4.96
C ARG A 146 -10.20 -5.16 -5.34
N VAL A 147 -10.68 -4.57 -6.45
CA VAL A 147 -10.24 -3.23 -6.90
C VAL A 147 -10.50 -2.18 -5.82
N GLN A 148 -11.69 -2.20 -5.21
CA GLN A 148 -12.05 -1.28 -4.13
C GLN A 148 -11.20 -1.50 -2.87
N GLU A 149 -10.94 -2.75 -2.49
CA GLU A 149 -10.09 -3.08 -1.36
C GLU A 149 -8.66 -2.58 -1.55
N ALA A 150 -8.07 -2.77 -2.74
CA ALA A 150 -6.74 -2.26 -3.04
C ALA A 150 -6.68 -0.73 -3.02
N LYS A 151 -7.72 -0.06 -3.55
CA LYS A 151 -7.85 1.40 -3.50
C LYS A 151 -7.96 1.89 -2.06
N HIS A 152 -8.86 1.29 -1.28
CA HIS A 152 -9.12 1.66 0.10
C HIS A 152 -7.86 1.47 0.94
N LEU A 153 -7.20 0.30 0.87
CA LEU A 153 -5.95 0.04 1.58
C LEU A 153 -4.85 1.04 1.20
N HIS A 154 -4.76 1.42 -0.08
CA HIS A 154 -3.83 2.46 -0.52
C HIS A 154 -4.11 3.80 0.16
N ASP A 155 -5.37 4.21 0.25
CA ASP A 155 -5.76 5.47 0.87
C ASP A 155 -5.59 5.45 2.40
N VAL A 156 -5.87 4.32 3.05
CA VAL A 156 -5.61 4.13 4.50
C VAL A 156 -4.12 4.24 4.81
N LEU A 157 -3.26 3.55 4.05
CA LEU A 157 -1.81 3.60 4.24
C LEU A 157 -1.23 4.98 3.91
N ARG A 158 -1.81 5.69 2.93
CA ARG A 158 -1.43 7.08 2.66
C ARG A 158 -1.77 7.99 3.83
N ARG A 159 -2.99 7.88 4.40
CA ARG A 159 -3.39 8.62 5.61
C ARG A 159 -2.48 8.31 6.80
N TYR A 160 -2.15 7.03 7.01
CA TYR A 160 -1.21 6.60 8.04
C TYR A 160 0.17 7.27 7.89
N LYS A 161 0.72 7.28 6.67
CA LYS A 161 2.01 7.91 6.39
C LYS A 161 1.97 9.44 6.58
N ALA A 162 0.88 10.10 6.18
CA ALA A 162 0.71 11.54 6.33
C ALA A 162 0.67 11.99 7.80
N ARG A 163 0.22 11.12 8.71
CA ARG A 163 0.22 11.34 10.17
C ARG A 163 1.56 11.03 10.84
N GLY A 164 2.62 10.77 10.07
CA GLY A 164 3.96 10.47 10.60
C GLY A 164 4.21 8.98 10.83
N GLY A 165 3.28 8.11 10.45
CA GLY A 165 3.44 6.67 10.51
C GLY A 165 4.55 6.16 9.60
N LYS A 166 5.45 5.33 10.14
CA LYS A 166 6.59 4.79 9.39
C LYS A 166 6.19 3.52 8.64
N LEU A 167 6.27 3.58 7.31
CA LEU A 167 6.06 2.43 6.44
C LEU A 167 7.39 1.97 5.86
N PRO A 168 7.78 0.69 6.03
CA PRO A 168 9.02 0.17 5.47
C PRO A 168 8.82 -0.17 3.99
N GLY A 169 9.27 0.71 3.11
CA GLY A 169 9.25 0.50 1.66
C GLY A 169 8.13 1.22 0.92
N ARG A 170 7.83 0.77 -0.30
CA ARG A 170 6.84 1.42 -1.16
C ARG A 170 5.43 0.96 -0.80
N LEU A 171 4.45 1.86 -0.87
CA LEU A 171 3.04 1.54 -0.60
C LEU A 171 2.54 0.37 -1.45
N ARG A 172 2.93 0.32 -2.73
CA ARG A 172 2.50 -0.76 -3.65
C ARG A 172 2.98 -2.14 -3.21
N GLU A 173 4.22 -2.25 -2.73
CA GLU A 173 4.81 -3.49 -2.22
C GLU A 173 4.04 -3.96 -0.98
N ILE A 174 3.80 -3.05 -0.03
CA ILE A 174 3.04 -3.32 1.19
C ILE A 174 1.63 -3.83 0.90
N ILE A 175 0.92 -3.20 -0.04
CA ILE A 175 -0.43 -3.58 -0.44
C ILE A 175 -0.41 -4.97 -1.11
N ALA A 176 0.57 -5.22 -1.98
CA ALA A 176 0.73 -6.49 -2.67
C ALA A 176 0.93 -7.64 -1.66
N ASP A 177 1.82 -7.44 -0.67
CA ASP A 177 2.06 -8.41 0.40
C ASP A 177 0.79 -8.64 1.26
N THR A 178 0.09 -7.56 1.64
CA THR A 178 -1.11 -7.63 2.49
C THR A 178 -2.26 -8.38 1.82
N LEU A 179 -2.46 -8.13 0.52
CA LEU A 179 -3.53 -8.76 -0.26
C LEU A 179 -3.09 -10.07 -0.92
N ASN A 180 -1.87 -10.55 -0.62
CA ASN A 180 -1.26 -11.75 -1.18
C ASN A 180 -1.38 -11.81 -2.73
N THR A 181 -1.01 -10.70 -3.37
CA THR A 181 -1.06 -10.52 -4.84
C THR A 181 0.23 -9.89 -5.33
N SER A 182 0.38 -9.73 -6.65
CA SER A 182 1.57 -9.08 -7.21
C SER A 182 1.44 -7.57 -7.28
N GLU A 183 2.56 -6.84 -7.17
CA GLU A 183 2.60 -5.39 -7.37
C GLU A 183 2.01 -4.95 -8.71
N THR A 184 2.21 -5.76 -9.76
CA THR A 184 1.63 -5.52 -11.09
C THR A 184 0.10 -5.52 -11.03
N GLN A 185 -0.51 -6.46 -10.31
CA GLN A 185 -1.96 -6.50 -10.14
C GLN A 185 -2.45 -5.29 -9.34
N ILE A 186 -1.76 -4.90 -8.26
CA ILE A 186 -2.08 -3.67 -7.52
C ILE A 186 -2.00 -2.44 -8.43
N GLY A 187 -0.99 -2.36 -9.30
CA GLY A 187 -0.88 -1.30 -10.30
C GLY A 187 -2.06 -1.27 -11.27
N ARG A 188 -2.49 -2.43 -11.77
CA ARG A 188 -3.67 -2.54 -12.66
C ARG A 188 -4.95 -2.11 -11.96
N MET A 189 -5.18 -2.61 -10.74
CA MET A 189 -6.35 -2.27 -9.93
C MET A 189 -6.39 -0.77 -9.61
N GLY A 190 -5.23 -0.16 -9.31
CA GLY A 190 -5.12 1.28 -9.12
C GLY A 190 -5.46 2.10 -10.38
N ALA A 191 -5.06 1.63 -11.57
CA ALA A 191 -5.43 2.27 -12.83
C ALA A 191 -6.94 2.18 -13.11
N ILE A 192 -7.53 1.00 -12.89
CA ILE A 192 -8.98 0.77 -13.00
C ILE A 192 -9.73 1.71 -12.07
N ALA A 193 -9.35 1.76 -10.79
CA ALA A 193 -9.99 2.59 -9.77
C ALA A 193 -9.92 4.10 -10.05
N LYS A 194 -8.93 4.55 -10.83
CA LYS A 194 -8.68 5.96 -11.13
C LYS A 194 -9.31 6.41 -12.45
N ASN A 195 -9.23 5.58 -13.50
CA ASN A 195 -9.49 6.02 -14.87
C ASN A 195 -10.70 5.34 -15.54
N LEU A 196 -11.28 4.28 -14.95
CA LEU A 196 -12.42 3.59 -15.55
C LEU A 196 -13.71 4.41 -15.34
N ILE A 197 -14.50 4.63 -16.39
CA ILE A 197 -15.77 5.36 -16.31
C ILE A 197 -16.80 4.65 -15.39
N PRO A 198 -17.70 5.39 -14.71
CA PRO A 198 -18.67 4.82 -13.78
C PRO A 198 -19.55 3.72 -14.37
N GLU A 199 -19.89 3.82 -15.66
CA GLU A 199 -20.72 2.83 -16.35
C GLU A 199 -20.02 1.48 -16.43
N PHE A 200 -18.72 1.44 -16.76
CA PHE A 200 -17.95 0.20 -16.74
C PHE A 200 -17.62 -0.28 -15.32
N GLN A 201 -17.60 0.61 -14.33
CA GLN A 201 -17.49 0.20 -12.93
C GLN A 201 -18.74 -0.58 -12.48
N GLU A 202 -19.94 -0.19 -12.94
CA GLU A 202 -21.18 -0.95 -12.72
C GLU A 202 -21.08 -2.34 -13.37
N GLU A 203 -20.59 -2.41 -14.60
CA GLU A 203 -20.40 -3.68 -15.30
C GLU A 203 -19.44 -4.65 -14.58
N MET A 204 -18.41 -4.11 -13.92
CA MET A 204 -17.55 -4.91 -13.04
C MET A 204 -18.30 -5.40 -11.80
N ARG A 205 -19.15 -4.55 -11.21
CA ARG A 205 -19.96 -4.90 -10.03
C ARG A 205 -20.96 -6.01 -10.35
N GLU A 206 -21.55 -5.95 -11.54
CA GLU A 206 -22.47 -6.97 -12.06
C GLU A 206 -21.74 -8.24 -12.57
N LYS A 207 -20.41 -8.32 -12.38
CA LYS A 207 -19.55 -9.45 -12.76
C LYS A 207 -19.53 -9.73 -14.27
N ARG A 208 -19.95 -8.77 -15.10
CA ARG A 208 -19.92 -8.86 -16.56
C ARG A 208 -18.58 -8.44 -17.16
N LEU A 209 -17.79 -7.68 -16.39
CA LEU A 209 -16.46 -7.21 -16.78
C LEU A 209 -15.39 -7.65 -15.77
N GLY A 210 -14.38 -8.39 -16.23
CA GLY A 210 -13.25 -8.83 -15.41
C GLY A 210 -12.09 -7.82 -15.35
N ILE A 211 -11.17 -8.00 -14.38
CA ILE A 211 -10.03 -7.07 -14.13
C ILE A 211 -9.20 -6.80 -15.39
N SER A 212 -8.91 -7.81 -16.20
CA SER A 212 -8.06 -7.64 -17.40
C SER A 212 -8.69 -6.75 -18.47
N ALA A 213 -10.00 -6.89 -18.72
CA ALA A 213 -10.70 -6.07 -19.71
C ALA A 213 -10.89 -4.64 -19.19
N ALA A 214 -11.26 -4.51 -17.91
CA ALA A 214 -11.34 -3.24 -17.22
C ALA A 214 -10.01 -2.47 -17.24
N TYR A 215 -8.88 -3.17 -17.09
CA TYR A 215 -7.56 -2.54 -17.15
C TYR A 215 -7.28 -1.94 -18.54
N GLU A 216 -7.58 -2.66 -19.61
CA GLU A 216 -7.39 -2.14 -20.97
C GLU A 216 -8.28 -0.92 -21.24
N LEU A 217 -9.55 -0.96 -20.79
CA LEU A 217 -10.47 0.17 -20.83
C LEU A 217 -9.94 1.38 -20.06
N SER A 218 -9.42 1.17 -18.84
CA SER A 218 -8.85 2.24 -18.00
C SER A 218 -7.60 2.90 -18.59
N GLY A 219 -6.98 2.27 -19.59
CA GLY A 219 -5.85 2.82 -20.33
C GLY A 219 -6.24 3.73 -21.50
N MET A 220 -7.52 3.80 -21.85
CA MET A 220 -8.05 4.63 -22.94
C MET A 220 -8.63 5.96 -22.40
N PRO A 221 -8.63 7.04 -23.20
CA PRO A 221 -9.33 8.27 -22.85
C PRO A 221 -10.83 8.04 -22.64
N GLU A 222 -11.47 8.85 -21.79
CA GLU A 222 -12.89 8.70 -21.45
C GLU A 222 -13.82 8.69 -22.67
N ALA A 223 -13.52 9.49 -23.70
CA ALA A 223 -14.30 9.52 -24.94
C ALA A 223 -14.30 8.16 -25.66
N GLN A 224 -13.15 7.48 -25.69
CA GLN A 224 -13.02 6.15 -26.28
C GLN A 224 -13.69 5.08 -25.40
N GLN A 225 -13.61 5.22 -24.07
CA GLN A 225 -14.34 4.34 -23.16
C GLN A 225 -15.85 4.43 -23.38
N LYS A 226 -16.41 5.63 -23.57
CA LYS A 226 -17.84 5.82 -23.87
C LYS A 226 -18.25 5.19 -25.21
N ALA A 227 -17.42 5.35 -26.25
CA ALA A 227 -17.67 4.68 -27.53
C ALA A 227 -17.62 3.14 -27.41
N ALA A 228 -16.71 2.60 -26.59
CA ALA A 228 -16.67 1.17 -26.29
C ALA A 228 -17.90 0.70 -25.49
N LEU A 229 -18.48 1.56 -24.65
CA LEU A 229 -19.70 1.27 -23.88
C LEU A 229 -20.93 1.16 -24.80
N GLU A 230 -21.05 2.04 -25.80
CA GLU A 230 -22.14 1.97 -26.79
C GLU A 230 -22.11 0.64 -27.55
N GLU A 231 -20.93 0.24 -28.03
CA GLU A 231 -20.75 -1.06 -28.68
C GLU A 231 -21.02 -2.24 -27.73
N TYR A 232 -20.63 -2.11 -26.46
CA TYR A 232 -20.92 -3.13 -25.46
C TYR A 232 -22.43 -3.30 -25.24
N ARG A 233 -23.20 -2.20 -25.21
CA ARG A 233 -24.67 -2.24 -25.09
C ARG A 233 -25.32 -2.93 -26.29
N GLU A 234 -24.73 -2.84 -27.47
CA GLU A 234 -25.21 -3.54 -28.67
C GLU A 234 -24.82 -5.03 -28.70
N LYS A 235 -23.60 -5.38 -28.27
CA LYS A 235 -23.07 -6.75 -28.32
C LYS A 235 -23.39 -7.62 -27.10
N GLY A 236 -23.73 -7.02 -25.95
CA GLY A 236 -24.06 -7.71 -24.71
C GLY A 236 -22.91 -8.44 -24.01
N SER A 237 -21.69 -8.45 -24.56
CA SER A 237 -20.47 -8.98 -23.94
C SER A 237 -19.24 -8.19 -24.39
N PHE A 238 -18.27 -7.96 -23.49
CA PHE A 238 -17.02 -7.26 -23.80
C PHE A 238 -15.83 -8.14 -23.45
N SER A 239 -15.01 -8.49 -24.44
CA SER A 239 -13.82 -9.30 -24.23
C SER A 239 -12.57 -8.44 -24.09
N VAL A 240 -11.54 -8.98 -23.44
CA VAL A 240 -10.19 -8.38 -23.36
C VAL A 240 -9.63 -8.09 -24.75
N ASN A 241 -10.00 -8.90 -25.76
CA ASN A 241 -9.54 -8.73 -27.13
C ASN A 241 -10.20 -7.52 -27.81
N ASP A 242 -11.47 -7.24 -27.53
CA ASP A 242 -12.17 -6.07 -28.08
C ASP A 242 -11.54 -4.77 -27.57
N ALA A 243 -11.16 -4.76 -26.29
CA ALA A 243 -10.44 -3.65 -25.66
C ALA A 243 -9.07 -3.41 -26.29
N LYS A 244 -8.33 -4.49 -26.57
CA LYS A 244 -6.98 -4.41 -27.16
C LYS A 244 -7.01 -3.98 -28.62
N GLN A 245 -7.92 -4.51 -29.42
CA GLN A 245 -8.04 -4.14 -30.83
C GLN A 245 -8.33 -2.63 -30.98
N ARG A 246 -9.19 -2.05 -30.14
CA ARG A 246 -9.46 -0.61 -30.16
C ARG A 246 -8.24 0.24 -29.84
N LYS A 247 -7.45 -0.18 -28.85
CA LYS A 247 -6.20 0.48 -28.47
C LYS A 247 -5.15 0.42 -29.57
N GLU A 248 -5.15 -0.62 -30.39
CA GLU A 248 -4.26 -0.77 -31.56
C GLU A 248 -4.73 0.04 -32.77
N THR A 249 -6.05 0.12 -33.02
CA THR A 249 -6.60 0.86 -34.16
C THR A 249 -6.47 2.38 -34.01
N ASP A 250 -6.46 2.90 -32.78
CA ASP A 250 -6.46 4.34 -32.48
C ASP A 250 -5.11 4.82 -31.91
N ALA A 251 -4.09 3.95 -31.88
CA ALA A 251 -2.73 4.36 -31.58
C ALA A 251 -2.20 5.26 -32.71
N PRO A 252 -1.60 6.43 -32.44
CA PRO A 252 -0.90 7.19 -33.47
C PRO A 252 0.10 6.26 -34.16
N PRO A 253 0.25 6.32 -35.50
CA PRO A 253 1.06 5.35 -36.22
C PRO A 253 2.43 5.33 -35.58
N ARG A 254 2.77 4.20 -34.92
CA ARG A 254 4.14 3.93 -34.53
C ARG A 254 4.93 4.09 -35.80
N ARG A 255 5.77 5.13 -35.87
CA ARG A 255 6.77 5.30 -36.93
C ARG A 255 7.47 3.96 -36.98
N LYS A 256 7.15 3.13 -37.98
CA LYS A 256 7.86 1.88 -38.22
C LYS A 256 9.30 2.35 -38.38
N VAL A 257 10.15 2.05 -37.40
CA VAL A 257 11.59 2.18 -37.59
C VAL A 257 11.84 1.20 -38.71
N ARG A 258 11.96 1.71 -39.94
CA ARG A 258 12.38 0.94 -41.11
C ARG A 258 13.62 0.20 -40.66
N THR A 259 13.57 -1.12 -40.65
CA THR A 259 14.74 -1.91 -40.33
C THR A 259 15.81 -1.58 -41.38
N LEU A 260 17.07 -1.58 -40.98
CA LEU A 260 18.22 -1.32 -41.87
C LEU A 260 18.16 -2.18 -43.16
N ASP A 261 17.52 -3.35 -43.11
CA ASP A 261 17.28 -4.23 -44.25
C ASP A 261 16.35 -3.66 -45.33
N GLU A 262 15.32 -2.89 -44.98
CA GLU A 262 14.43 -2.27 -45.98
C GLU A 262 15.12 -1.11 -46.69
N ALA A 263 15.96 -0.35 -45.98
CA ALA A 263 16.72 0.76 -46.57
C ALA A 263 17.87 0.30 -47.50
N LEU A 264 18.43 -0.90 -47.27
CA LEU A 264 19.43 -1.49 -48.16
C LEU A 264 18.83 -2.04 -49.46
N LYS A 265 17.56 -2.47 -49.45
CA LYS A 265 16.88 -2.99 -50.64
C LYS A 265 16.53 -1.89 -51.65
N GLU A 266 16.11 -0.71 -51.19
CA GLU A 266 15.86 0.44 -52.09
C GLU A 266 17.16 0.94 -52.74
N ARG A 267 18.30 0.93 -52.02
CA ARG A 267 19.61 1.33 -52.60
C ARG A 267 20.16 0.36 -53.66
N GLN A 268 19.76 -0.91 -53.64
CA GLN A 268 20.21 -1.90 -54.63
C GLN A 268 19.35 -1.94 -55.89
N GLN A 269 18.16 -1.33 -55.87
CA GLN A 269 17.29 -1.21 -57.05
C GLN A 269 17.52 0.09 -57.85
N GLU A 270 18.14 1.11 -57.25
CA GLU A 270 18.50 2.36 -57.96
C GLU A 270 19.88 2.33 -58.64
N SER A 271 20.68 1.26 -58.48
CA SER A 271 22.03 1.15 -59.05
C SER A 271 22.14 0.18 -60.24
N SER A 272 21.03 -0.10 -60.94
CA SER A 272 21.03 -0.92 -62.16
C SER A 272 20.68 -0.10 -63.41
N ASP A 273 21.45 0.96 -63.66
CA ASP A 273 21.63 1.51 -65.00
C ASP A 273 23.04 2.14 -65.13
N SER A 274 23.71 1.87 -66.25
CA SER A 274 25.07 2.28 -66.68
C SER A 274 26.30 1.50 -66.17
N ASP A 275 26.58 0.42 -66.92
CA ASP A 275 27.77 0.19 -67.76
C ASP A 275 29.20 0.46 -67.23
N GLY A 276 30.05 -0.58 -67.37
CA GLY A 276 31.48 -0.42 -67.69
C GLY A 276 32.52 -0.86 -66.64
N GLY A 277 33.07 -2.08 -66.80
CA GLY A 277 34.53 -2.28 -66.68
C GLY A 277 35.11 -2.93 -65.41
N ALA A 278 35.35 -4.25 -65.51
CA ALA A 278 36.52 -5.04 -65.05
C ALA A 278 37.23 -4.75 -63.71
N GLY A 279 37.36 -5.78 -62.85
CA GLY A 279 38.55 -5.92 -61.99
C GLY A 279 38.46 -6.71 -60.68
N GLN A 280 38.67 -8.02 -60.76
CA GLN A 280 39.32 -8.92 -59.77
C GLN A 280 38.76 -9.19 -58.36
N LYS A 281 39.01 -10.45 -57.96
CA LYS A 281 38.48 -11.23 -56.83
C LYS A 281 39.25 -10.99 -55.53
N THR A 282 38.57 -11.14 -54.38
CA THR A 282 38.88 -12.11 -53.31
C THR A 282 37.76 -12.17 -52.24
N PRO A 283 37.41 -13.37 -51.71
CA PRO A 283 36.32 -13.53 -50.73
C PRO A 283 36.81 -13.49 -49.27
N PRO A 284 35.96 -13.08 -48.30
CA PRO A 284 36.25 -13.20 -46.87
C PRO A 284 35.90 -14.60 -46.31
N PRO A 285 36.52 -15.03 -45.20
CA PRO A 285 36.35 -16.38 -44.67
C PRO A 285 35.04 -16.56 -43.87
N ALA A 286 34.48 -17.76 -44.00
CA ALA A 286 33.33 -18.28 -43.28
C ALA A 286 33.73 -18.75 -41.87
N ILE A 287 32.83 -18.55 -40.90
CA ILE A 287 32.81 -19.28 -39.63
C ILE A 287 31.42 -19.91 -39.50
N SER A 288 31.41 -21.23 -39.31
CA SER A 288 30.25 -22.09 -39.08
C SER A 288 30.27 -22.66 -37.65
N PRO A 289 29.16 -23.22 -37.14
CA PRO A 289 28.78 -23.24 -35.72
C PRO A 289 29.00 -24.59 -35.01
N GLN A 290 29.00 -24.60 -33.68
CA GLN A 290 28.90 -25.79 -32.80
C GLN A 290 28.32 -25.35 -31.44
N GLN A 291 27.57 -26.14 -30.65
CA GLN A 291 26.69 -27.31 -30.78
C GLN A 291 26.15 -27.56 -29.34
N GLU A 292 24.87 -27.90 -29.16
CA GLU A 292 24.29 -28.36 -27.89
C GLU A 292 24.67 -29.82 -27.57
N GLN A 293 24.80 -30.22 -26.27
CA GLN A 293 24.02 -31.30 -25.57
C GLN A 293 24.60 -31.78 -24.17
N PRO A 294 23.87 -32.57 -23.30
CA PRO A 294 23.64 -32.38 -21.83
C PRO A 294 24.14 -33.57 -20.92
N PRO A 295 23.48 -34.09 -19.81
CA PRO A 295 22.98 -33.60 -18.48
C PRO A 295 23.45 -34.36 -17.17
N ALA A 296 23.19 -33.78 -15.96
CA ALA A 296 22.89 -34.31 -14.56
C ALA A 296 23.90 -35.27 -13.80
N PRO A 297 23.87 -35.54 -12.43
CA PRO A 297 22.82 -35.40 -11.38
C PRO A 297 23.20 -35.05 -9.85
N ILE A 298 22.21 -34.55 -9.07
CA ILE A 298 21.64 -34.90 -7.70
C ILE A 298 22.48 -35.22 -6.39
N SER A 299 22.31 -34.35 -5.35
CA SER A 299 22.07 -34.52 -3.84
C SER A 299 23.17 -34.88 -2.77
N PRO A 300 22.87 -34.95 -1.42
CA PRO A 300 22.93 -33.92 -0.31
C PRO A 300 23.74 -34.42 0.97
N PRO A 301 23.43 -34.18 2.30
CA PRO A 301 23.22 -33.01 3.21
C PRO A 301 24.09 -32.94 4.53
N ARG A 302 24.07 -31.79 5.28
CA ARG A 302 24.26 -31.50 6.78
C ARG A 302 25.50 -32.09 7.57
N PRO A 303 25.81 -31.77 8.88
CA PRO A 303 25.04 -31.18 10.01
C PRO A 303 25.77 -30.13 10.94
N LEU A 304 25.08 -29.80 12.04
CA LEU A 304 25.35 -28.89 13.19
C LEU A 304 26.45 -29.40 14.17
N ASP A 305 27.08 -28.51 14.95
CA ASP A 305 27.28 -28.63 16.43
C ASP A 305 27.99 -27.37 17.04
N GLU A 306 27.48 -26.89 18.18
CA GLU A 306 28.21 -26.11 19.23
C GLU A 306 28.91 -27.13 20.20
N PRO A 307 29.44 -26.81 21.40
CA PRO A 307 29.82 -25.55 22.10
C PRO A 307 31.23 -25.60 22.75
N THR A 308 31.79 -24.49 23.25
CA THR A 308 32.49 -24.48 24.56
C THR A 308 32.73 -23.08 25.15
N ALA A 309 32.60 -23.02 26.48
CA ALA A 309 32.82 -21.91 27.39
C ALA A 309 34.30 -21.61 27.67
N THR A 310 34.62 -20.41 28.17
CA THR A 310 35.19 -20.16 29.53
C THR A 310 35.86 -18.78 29.66
N GLY A 311 35.75 -18.20 30.87
CA GLY A 311 36.61 -17.13 31.40
C GLY A 311 36.09 -15.72 31.08
N GLY A 312 35.72 -14.86 32.01
CA GLY A 312 35.95 -14.80 33.45
C GLY A 312 36.41 -13.38 33.75
N GLU A 313 35.70 -12.63 34.61
CA GLU A 313 36.27 -11.53 35.39
C GLU A 313 35.25 -10.97 36.40
N GLU A 314 35.82 -10.52 37.50
CA GLU A 314 35.27 -10.27 38.82
C GLU A 314 34.35 -9.04 38.94
N GLN A 315 33.33 -9.18 39.78
CA GLN A 315 32.71 -8.11 40.57
C GLN A 315 33.54 -7.89 41.86
N PRO A 316 33.25 -6.89 42.73
CA PRO A 316 32.60 -5.59 42.53
C PRO A 316 33.26 -4.45 43.36
N ALA A 317 32.82 -3.20 43.19
CA ALA A 317 32.77 -2.26 44.32
C ALA A 317 31.75 -1.13 44.06
N ALA A 318 30.85 -0.95 45.03
CA ALA A 318 29.84 0.09 45.12
C ALA A 318 30.33 1.24 46.05
N PRO A 319 29.47 2.14 46.58
CA PRO A 319 29.01 3.40 45.95
C PRO A 319 29.22 4.62 46.89
N ALA A 320 29.04 5.87 46.40
CA ALA A 320 28.51 7.00 47.22
C ALA A 320 28.33 8.32 46.45
N PRO A 321 27.48 9.28 46.92
CA PRO A 321 26.66 10.11 46.03
C PRO A 321 26.60 11.64 46.34
N GLN A 322 25.92 12.36 45.43
CA GLN A 322 25.21 13.67 45.56
C GLN A 322 26.03 14.98 45.56
N ASP A 323 25.66 15.93 44.68
CA ASP A 323 24.97 17.18 45.07
C ASP A 323 24.51 18.04 43.86
N ARG A 324 23.40 18.78 44.06
CA ARG A 324 22.78 19.84 43.22
C ARG A 324 22.70 21.11 44.11
N PRO A 325 22.24 22.30 43.65
CA PRO A 325 22.53 23.12 42.46
C PRO A 325 22.79 24.61 42.86
N ALA A 326 22.78 25.55 41.87
CA ALA A 326 22.36 26.99 41.90
C ALA A 326 23.37 27.97 41.19
N PRO A 327 23.04 29.26 40.91
CA PRO A 327 22.45 29.70 39.63
C PRO A 327 23.07 31.01 39.00
N GLU A 328 22.54 31.38 37.82
CA GLU A 328 22.49 32.70 37.13
C GLU A 328 23.75 33.45 36.62
N SER A 329 23.78 33.75 35.31
CA SER A 329 23.95 35.12 34.79
C SER A 329 23.47 35.24 33.32
N SER A 330 22.84 36.38 33.01
CA SER A 330 22.15 36.71 31.77
C SER A 330 23.10 37.15 30.64
N GLY A 331 22.76 36.79 29.39
CA GLY A 331 23.31 37.38 28.17
C GLY A 331 22.21 37.53 27.12
N ARG A 332 21.78 38.78 26.85
CA ARG A 332 20.85 39.14 25.77
C ARG A 332 21.56 38.98 24.42
N GLN A 333 21.44 37.82 23.79
CA GLN A 333 21.78 37.58 22.37
C GLN A 333 20.84 36.54 21.76
N ASP A 334 20.35 35.59 22.55
CA ASP A 334 19.49 34.47 22.09
C ASP A 334 18.12 34.87 21.50
N GLY A 335 17.64 36.08 21.79
CA GLY A 335 16.30 36.53 21.38
C GLY A 335 16.17 36.89 19.89
N GLU A 336 17.17 37.57 19.34
CA GLU A 336 17.16 38.02 17.94
C GLU A 336 17.51 36.86 16.99
N GLU A 337 18.47 36.01 17.36
CA GLU A 337 18.76 34.76 16.62
C GLU A 337 17.54 33.83 16.61
N SER A 338 16.76 33.78 17.69
CA SER A 338 15.52 32.99 17.77
C SER A 338 14.42 33.53 16.84
N GLU A 339 14.29 34.85 16.70
CA GLU A 339 13.34 35.47 15.76
C GLU A 339 13.75 35.30 14.31
N ILE A 340 15.05 35.42 13.99
CA ILE A 340 15.58 35.17 12.64
C ILE A 340 15.37 33.70 12.27
N ALA A 341 15.69 32.76 13.17
CA ALA A 341 15.47 31.34 12.95
C ALA A 341 13.98 31.00 12.77
N SER A 342 13.09 31.63 13.55
CA SER A 342 11.64 31.48 13.39
C SER A 342 11.16 32.00 12.03
N THR A 343 11.71 33.13 11.59
CA THR A 343 11.37 33.75 10.30
C THR A 343 11.86 32.88 9.13
N ILE A 344 13.06 32.34 9.21
CA ILE A 344 13.61 31.40 8.21
C ILE A 344 12.73 30.15 8.09
N ASN A 345 12.31 29.56 9.22
CA ASN A 345 11.40 28.40 9.20
C ASN A 345 10.07 28.72 8.51
N ARG A 346 9.49 29.89 8.79
CA ARG A 346 8.23 30.30 8.15
C ARG A 346 8.38 30.57 6.65
N LEU A 347 9.54 31.06 6.21
CA LEU A 347 9.85 31.22 4.79
C LEU A 347 10.07 29.87 4.09
N ASN A 348 10.69 28.89 4.77
CA ASN A 348 10.82 27.52 4.26
C ASN A 348 9.47 26.84 4.06
N ASP A 349 8.55 26.99 5.02
CA ASP A 349 7.18 26.48 4.89
C ASP A 349 6.45 27.12 3.69
N LEU A 350 6.65 28.43 3.47
CA LEU A 350 6.07 29.14 2.33
C LEU A 350 6.69 28.71 0.99
N CYS A 351 8.00 28.44 0.95
CA CYS A 351 8.68 27.84 -0.20
C CYS A 351 8.06 26.49 -0.56
N ALA A 352 7.86 25.62 0.43
CA ALA A 352 7.26 24.30 0.22
C ALA A 352 5.84 24.41 -0.34
N TYR A 353 5.05 25.35 0.16
CA TYR A 353 3.71 25.63 -0.37
C TYR A 353 3.74 26.13 -1.82
N CYS A 354 4.63 27.06 -2.15
CA CYS A 354 4.75 27.59 -3.51
C CYS A 354 5.24 26.53 -4.51
N MET A 355 6.14 25.62 -4.11
CA MET A 355 6.56 24.47 -4.92
C MET A 355 5.40 23.50 -5.18
N ASP A 356 4.63 23.15 -4.14
CA ASP A 356 3.45 22.28 -4.26
C ASP A 356 2.38 22.89 -5.18
N LYS A 357 2.17 24.21 -5.12
CA LYS A 357 1.24 24.91 -6.03
C LYS A 357 1.72 24.96 -7.48
N GLY A 358 3.03 25.11 -7.70
CA GLY A 358 3.64 25.00 -9.03
C GLY A 358 3.50 23.59 -9.63
N GLU A 359 3.71 22.54 -8.82
CA GLU A 359 3.54 21.14 -9.23
C GLU A 359 2.09 20.77 -9.54
N GLN A 360 1.13 21.46 -8.92
CA GLN A 360 -0.30 21.34 -9.21
C GLN A 360 -0.73 22.08 -10.49
N CYS A 361 0.21 22.63 -11.27
CA CYS A 361 -0.03 23.38 -12.52
C CYS A 361 -1.02 24.55 -12.34
N ASP A 362 -0.99 25.23 -11.20
CA ASP A 362 -1.79 26.43 -10.97
C ASP A 362 -1.24 27.61 -11.79
N GLY A 363 -1.95 28.01 -12.85
CA GLY A 363 -1.56 29.12 -13.73
C GLY A 363 -1.91 30.52 -13.21
N SER A 364 -2.39 30.65 -11.97
CA SER A 364 -2.82 31.92 -11.39
C SER A 364 -1.69 32.95 -11.21
N ARG A 365 -0.44 32.49 -11.06
CA ARG A 365 0.77 33.32 -10.91
C ARG A 365 2.04 32.53 -11.25
N ASP A 366 3.18 33.22 -11.38
CA ASP A 366 4.47 32.58 -11.62
C ASP A 366 5.08 32.06 -10.30
N TRP A 367 4.63 30.87 -9.91
CA TRP A 367 5.10 30.18 -8.70
C TRP A 367 6.60 29.90 -8.71
N THR A 368 7.22 29.78 -9.89
CA THR A 368 8.66 29.52 -10.00
C THR A 368 9.47 30.78 -9.64
N LEU A 369 8.96 31.96 -9.98
CA LEU A 369 9.54 33.23 -9.59
C LEU A 369 9.41 33.47 -8.07
N ASP A 370 8.24 33.14 -7.49
CA ASP A 370 7.98 33.28 -6.06
C ASP A 370 8.92 32.38 -5.22
N VAL A 371 9.12 31.12 -5.64
CA VAL A 371 10.08 30.21 -4.98
C VAL A 371 11.51 30.76 -5.02
N LYS A 372 11.94 31.30 -6.17
CA LYS A 372 13.29 31.90 -6.29
C LYS A 372 13.45 33.12 -5.38
N ALA A 373 12.45 33.99 -5.31
CA ALA A 373 12.48 35.17 -4.45
C ALA A 373 12.56 34.80 -2.97
N LEU A 374 11.81 33.78 -2.54
CA LEU A 374 11.84 33.30 -1.15
C LEU A 374 13.16 32.64 -0.78
N LEU A 375 13.75 31.83 -1.68
CA LEU A 375 15.08 31.25 -1.47
C LEU A 375 16.17 32.34 -1.33
N SER A 376 16.13 33.39 -2.16
CA SER A 376 17.05 34.53 -2.02
C SER A 376 16.84 35.32 -0.73
N ALA A 377 15.60 35.40 -0.21
CA ALA A 377 15.32 36.04 1.07
C ALA A 377 15.86 35.20 2.25
N ILE A 378 15.72 33.88 2.19
CA ILE A 378 16.27 32.94 3.19
C ILE A 378 17.80 33.01 3.21
N GLU A 379 18.44 33.02 2.04
CA GLU A 379 19.90 33.10 1.93
C GLU A 379 20.45 34.41 2.52
N ARG A 380 19.75 35.54 2.31
CA ARG A 380 20.13 36.83 2.91
C ARG A 380 19.98 36.87 4.42
N LEU A 381 18.89 36.30 4.94
CA LEU A 381 18.63 36.25 6.39
C LEU A 381 19.57 35.27 7.11
N GLY A 382 19.95 34.17 6.47
CA GLY A 382 20.91 33.21 7.02
C GLY A 382 22.36 33.71 6.99
N GLY A 383 22.72 34.59 6.05
CA GLY A 383 24.03 35.22 5.98
C GLY A 383 24.25 36.37 6.98
N GLU A 384 23.20 36.84 7.66
CA GLU A 384 23.31 37.82 8.75
C GLU A 384 23.55 37.17 10.13
N THR A 385 23.50 35.83 10.21
CA THR A 385 23.70 35.02 11.42
C THR A 385 25.06 34.29 11.50
N GLU A 386 25.95 34.48 10.52
CA GLU A 386 27.37 34.08 10.56
C GLU A 386 28.28 35.30 10.71
#